data_AF-R4ISJ7-F1
#
_entry.id   AF-R4ISJ7-F1
#
_cell.length_a   1.000
_cell.length_b   1.000
_cell.length_c   1.000
_cell.angle_alpha   90.00
_cell.angle_beta   90.00
_cell.angle_gamma   90.00
#
_symmetry.space_group_name_H-M   'P 1'
#
loop_
_entity.id
_entity.type
_entity.pdbx_description
1 polymer ?
#
loop_
_entity_poly.entity_id
_entity_poly.type
_entity_poly.pdbx_seq_one_letter_code
_entity_poly.pdbx_strand_id
1 'polypeptide(L)' 'CSPWKNNACCFVNTSIEAHKDISSLYRFDWDHCGKMEPACKRHFIQDICLYECSPNLGPWIQE' A
#
# COMPACT_ATOMS: atom_id res chain seq x y z
N CYS A 1 -2.56 -4.57 -5.59
CA CYS A 1 -1.73 -3.64 -6.40
C CYS A 1 -1.63 -4.01 -7.89
N SER A 2 -2.54 -4.82 -8.46
CA SER A 2 -2.46 -5.25 -9.87
C SER A 2 -2.56 -4.14 -10.93
N PRO A 3 -3.16 -2.95 -10.70
CA PRO A 3 -3.19 -1.89 -11.71
C PRO A 3 -1.80 -1.43 -12.17
N TRP A 4 -0.77 -1.53 -11.32
CA TRP A 4 0.60 -1.12 -11.65
C TRP A 4 1.44 -2.23 -12.30
N LYS A 5 0.89 -3.42 -12.56
CA LYS A 5 1.67 -4.62 -12.98
C LYS A 5 2.56 -4.43 -14.22
N ASN A 6 2.20 -3.53 -15.13
CA ASN A 6 2.91 -3.33 -16.39
C ASN A 6 4.13 -2.38 -16.23
N ASN A 7 4.12 -1.53 -15.21
CA ASN A 7 5.19 -0.60 -14.88
C ASN A 7 5.05 -0.17 -13.41
N ALA A 8 5.83 -0.80 -12.53
CA ALA A 8 5.75 -0.61 -11.08
C ALA A 8 7.12 -0.33 -10.47
N CYS A 9 7.13 0.48 -9.41
CA CYS A 9 8.29 0.66 -8.55
C CYS A 9 8.40 -0.42 -7.45
N CYS A 10 7.31 -1.13 -7.15
CA CYS A 10 7.25 -2.14 -6.09
C CYS A 10 7.60 -3.54 -6.60
N PHE A 11 8.11 -4.39 -5.70
CA PHE A 11 8.28 -5.83 -5.94
C PHE A 11 7.02 -6.63 -5.59
N VAL A 12 6.96 -7.89 -6.05
CA VAL A 12 5.86 -8.82 -5.73
C VAL A 12 5.67 -8.96 -4.21
N ASN A 13 6.77 -9.11 -3.45
CA ASN A 13 6.69 -9.24 -1.99
C ASN A 13 6.07 -8.00 -1.33
N THR A 14 6.46 -6.79 -1.75
CA THR A 14 5.83 -5.54 -1.27
C THR A 14 4.33 -5.54 -1.52
N SER A 15 3.91 -5.99 -2.71
CA SER A 15 2.48 -6.06 -3.04
C SER A 15 1.71 -7.07 -2.20
N ILE A 16 2.34 -8.16 -1.75
CA ILE A 16 1.74 -9.14 -0.83
C ILE A 16 1.65 -8.56 0.57
N GLU A 17 2.73 -7.94 1.06
CA GLU A 17 2.78 -7.29 2.39
C GLU A 17 1.74 -6.17 2.53
N ALA A 18 1.45 -5.43 1.45
CA ALA A 18 0.44 -4.37 1.45
C ALA A 18 -0.99 -4.85 1.75
N HIS A 19 -1.27 -6.16 1.64
CA HIS A 19 -2.61 -6.73 1.88
C HIS A 19 -2.69 -7.53 3.19
N LYS A 20 -1.59 -7.60 3.96
CA LYS A 20 -1.61 -8.24 5.29
C LYS A 20 -2.24 -7.32 6.32
N ASP A 21 -2.95 -7.91 7.28
CA ASP A 21 -3.58 -7.15 8.38
C ASP A 21 -2.55 -6.37 9.20
N ILE A 22 -1.41 -7.01 9.48
CA ILE A 22 -0.23 -6.40 10.08
C ILE A 22 0.87 -6.43 9.03
N SER A 23 1.02 -5.33 8.28
CA SER A 23 2.03 -5.21 7.24
C SER A 23 3.40 -4.91 7.84
N SER A 24 4.43 -5.63 7.40
CA SER A 24 5.82 -5.36 7.79
C SER A 24 6.37 -4.05 7.19
N LEU A 25 5.71 -3.48 6.17
CA LEU A 25 6.16 -2.28 5.45
C LEU A 25 6.31 -1.07 6.37
N TYR A 26 5.33 -0.82 7.24
CA TYR A 26 5.29 0.36 8.09
C TYR A 26 5.09 0.06 9.58
N ARG A 27 5.00 -1.22 9.95
CA ARG A 27 4.75 -1.66 11.34
C ARG A 27 3.54 -0.93 11.97
N PHE A 28 2.49 -0.74 11.18
CA PHE A 28 1.27 -0.06 11.59
C PHE A 28 0.09 -1.04 11.63
N ASP A 29 -0.71 -0.95 12.69
CA ASP A 29 -1.91 -1.75 12.87
C ASP A 29 -3.14 -0.94 12.49
N TRP A 30 -3.85 -1.38 11.44
CA TRP A 30 -5.09 -0.76 10.99
C TRP A 30 -6.24 -0.95 11.99
N ASP A 31 -6.13 -1.92 12.90
CA ASP A 31 -7.15 -2.27 13.88
C ASP A 31 -6.87 -1.69 15.29
N HIS A 32 -6.01 -0.66 15.39
CA HIS A 32 -5.60 -0.04 16.67
C HIS A 32 -6.76 0.58 17.49
N CYS A 33 -7.90 0.88 16.85
CA CYS A 33 -9.13 1.36 17.49
C CYS A 33 -10.23 0.27 17.55
N GLY A 34 -9.88 -0.99 17.32
CA GLY A 34 -10.81 -2.07 17.02
C GLY A 34 -10.82 -2.43 15.54
N LYS A 35 -11.50 -3.53 15.19
CA LYS A 35 -11.49 -4.08 13.83
C LYS A 35 -12.02 -3.07 12.82
N MET A 36 -11.18 -2.65 11.89
CA MET A 36 -11.53 -1.74 10.81
C MET A 36 -12.47 -2.41 9.81
N GLU A 37 -13.49 -1.67 9.37
CA GLU A 37 -14.40 -2.13 8.32
C GLU A 37 -13.63 -2.43 7.01
N PRO A 38 -13.88 -3.58 6.35
CA PRO A 38 -13.19 -3.94 5.10
C PRO A 38 -13.34 -2.88 4.01
N ALA A 39 -14.49 -2.21 3.97
CA ALA A 39 -14.76 -1.12 3.03
C ALA A 39 -13.88 0.12 3.26
N CYS A 40 -13.44 0.35 4.49
CA CYS A 40 -12.47 1.39 4.85
C CYS A 40 -11.05 0.91 4.55
N LYS A 41 -10.69 -0.29 5.03
CA LYS A 41 -9.35 -0.88 4.89
C LYS A 41 -8.87 -0.99 3.44
N ARG A 42 -9.77 -1.27 2.49
CA ARG A 42 -9.43 -1.32 1.06
C ARG A 42 -8.80 -0.03 0.54
N HIS A 43 -9.17 1.13 1.11
CA HIS A 43 -8.63 2.42 0.67
C HIS A 43 -7.19 2.62 1.17
N PHE A 44 -6.88 2.19 2.40
CA PHE A 44 -5.49 2.15 2.88
C PHE A 44 -4.61 1.20 2.06
N ILE A 45 -5.13 0.04 1.67
CA ILE A 45 -4.40 -0.88 0.77
C ILE A 45 -4.15 -0.23 -0.59
N GLN A 46 -5.13 0.50 -1.15
CA GLN A 46 -4.97 1.22 -2.41
C GLN A 46 -3.93 2.34 -2.31
N ASP A 47 -3.92 3.08 -1.20
CA ASP A 47 -2.95 4.13 -0.91
C ASP A 47 -1.52 3.57 -0.81
N ILE A 48 -1.32 2.49 -0.04
CA ILE A 48 -0.03 1.79 0.03
C ILE A 48 0.41 1.34 -1.36
N CYS A 49 -0.48 0.75 -2.15
CA CYS A 49 -0.13 0.35 -3.50
C CYS A 49 0.22 1.54 -4.40
N LEU A 50 -0.44 2.69 -4.26
CA LEU A 50 -0.09 3.91 -4.99
C LEU A 50 1.31 4.36 -4.62
N TYR A 51 1.57 4.49 -3.32
CA TYR A 51 2.84 4.98 -2.79
C TYR A 51 4.00 4.05 -3.19
N GLU A 52 3.85 2.75 -2.98
CA GLU A 52 4.91 1.78 -3.24
C GLU A 52 5.09 1.47 -4.74
N CYS A 53 4.01 1.43 -5.53
CA CYS A 53 4.06 0.91 -6.89
C CYS A 53 4.03 1.98 -7.99
N SER A 54 3.60 3.21 -7.72
CA SER A 54 3.44 4.20 -8.79
C SER A 54 4.78 4.73 -9.32
N PRO A 55 5.07 4.57 -10.61
CA PRO A 55 6.24 5.20 -11.24
C PRO A 55 6.00 6.69 -11.56
N ASN A 56 4.82 7.23 -11.23
CA ASN A 56 4.38 8.55 -11.68
C ASN A 56 4.45 9.61 -10.57
N LEU A 57 5.05 9.30 -9.41
CA LEU A 57 5.13 10.23 -8.28
C LEU A 57 6.29 11.23 -8.38
N GLY A 58 7.11 11.15 -9.44
CA GLY A 58 8.29 12.00 -9.65
C GLY A 58 8.08 13.50 -9.40
N PRO A 59 7.01 14.15 -9.91
CA PRO A 59 6.77 15.58 -9.71
C PRO A 59 6.57 16.03 -8.25
N TRP A 60 6.32 15.10 -7.33
CA TRP A 60 6.04 15.39 -5.91
C TRP A 60 7.13 14.88 -4.97
N ILE A 61 8.24 14.34 -5.49
CA ILE A 61 9.40 13.98 -4.66
C ILE A 61 10.05 15.26 -4.14
N GLN A 62 10.39 15.28 -2.84
CA GLN A 62 11.08 16.38 -2.17
C GLN A 62 12.43 15.90 -1.62
N GLU A 63 13.40 16.80 -1.53
CA GLU A 63 14.73 16.61 -0.91
C GLU A 63 14.80 17.23 0.48
#